data_AF-A0A2G2LPM9-F1
#
_entry.id   AF-A0A2G2LPM9-F1
#
_cell.length_a   1.000
_cell.length_b   1.000
_cell.length_c   1.000
_cell.angle_alpha   90.00
_cell.angle_beta   90.00
_cell.angle_gamma   90.00
#
_symmetry.space_group_name_H-M   'P 1'
#
loop_
_entity.id
_entity.type
_entity.pdbx_description
1 polymer ?
#
loop_
_entity_poly.entity_id
_entity_poly.type
_entity_poly.pdbx_seq_one_letter_code
_entity_poly.pdbx_strand_id
1 'polypeptide(L)' 'MEDETVLIMLVQQYASKFGITFSSKYLDDAEKKAKLIGLIQQALAGKRGAVTDDDFLYP' A
#
# COMPACT_ATOMS: atom_id res chain seq x y z
N MET A 1 8.85 15.88 -3.65
CA MET A 1 8.02 15.94 -4.89
C MET A 1 8.06 14.62 -5.64
N GLU A 2 9.24 14.02 -5.90
CA GLU A 2 9.33 12.72 -6.61
C GLU A 2 8.66 11.55 -5.85
N ASP A 3 8.92 11.39 -4.55
CA ASP A 3 8.32 10.32 -3.72
C ASP A 3 6.79 10.36 -3.66
N GLU A 4 6.20 11.56 -3.69
CA GLU A 4 4.76 11.74 -3.52
C GLU A 4 4.00 11.35 -4.79
N THR A 5 4.52 11.72 -5.97
CA THR A 5 3.99 11.31 -7.27
C THR A 5 4.07 9.79 -7.45
N VAL A 6 5.19 9.17 -7.06
CA VAL A 6 5.36 7.72 -7.11
C VAL A 6 4.34 7.02 -6.21
N LEU A 7 4.14 7.54 -5.00
CA LEU A 7 3.17 7.00 -4.06
C LEU A 7 1.75 7.06 -4.63
N ILE A 8 1.34 8.21 -5.20
CA ILE A 8 0.02 8.40 -5.82
C ILE A 8 -0.19 7.40 -6.96
N MET A 9 0.79 7.23 -7.85
CA MET A 9 0.71 6.24 -8.93
C MET A 9 0.56 4.81 -8.39
N LEU A 10 1.25 4.48 -7.30
CA LEU A 10 1.16 3.17 -6.66
C LEU A 10 -0.24 2.92 -6.10
N VAL A 11 -0.82 3.93 -5.44
CA VAL A 11 -2.19 3.89 -4.88
C VAL A 11 -3.20 3.68 -6.00
N GLN A 12 -3.09 4.45 -7.08
CA GLN A 12 -4.01 4.37 -8.22
C GLN A 12 -3.97 3.00 -8.91
N GLN A 13 -2.76 2.45 -9.12
CA GLN A 13 -2.59 1.11 -9.68
C GLN A 13 -3.22 0.04 -8.78
N TYR A 14 -2.98 0.15 -7.48
CA TYR A 14 -3.53 -0.78 -6.50
C TYR A 14 -5.06 -0.73 -6.46
N ALA A 15 -5.65 0.46 -6.39
CA ALA A 15 -7.09 0.66 -6.38
C ALA A 15 -7.75 0.14 -7.67
N SER A 16 -7.11 0.35 -8.82
CA SER A 16 -7.58 -0.16 -10.11
C SER A 16 -7.59 -1.68 -10.18
N LYS A 17 -6.64 -2.35 -9.52
CA LYS A 17 -6.52 -3.82 -9.53
C LYS A 17 -7.47 -4.51 -8.56
N PHE A 18 -7.63 -3.97 -7.35
CA PHE A 18 -8.36 -4.64 -6.27
C PHE A 18 -9.73 -4.01 -5.95
N GLY A 19 -10.06 -2.85 -6.52
CA GLY A 19 -11.31 -2.14 -6.26
C GLY A 19 -11.44 -1.58 -4.84
N ILE A 20 -10.35 -1.59 -4.07
CA ILE A 20 -10.28 -1.12 -2.68
C ILE A 20 -9.11 -0.17 -2.49
N THR A 21 -9.23 0.70 -1.49
CA THR A 21 -8.16 1.59 -1.03
C THR A 21 -7.71 1.19 0.38
N PHE A 22 -6.59 1.75 0.82
CA PHE A 22 -6.08 1.56 2.18
C PHE A 22 -6.19 2.87 2.97
N SER A 23 -6.14 2.76 4.30
CA SER A 23 -6.21 3.93 5.17
C SER A 23 -4.95 4.78 5.06
N SER A 24 -5.13 6.10 4.90
CA SER A 24 -4.01 7.05 4.86
C SER A 24 -3.24 7.13 6.17
N LYS A 25 -3.81 6.66 7.29
CA LYS A 25 -3.15 6.61 8.62
C LYS A 25 -1.82 5.84 8.62
N TYR A 26 -1.60 4.99 7.63
CA TYR A 26 -0.36 4.23 7.46
C TYR A 26 0.73 5.02 6.72
N LEU A 27 0.39 6.14 6.10
CA LEU A 27 1.33 6.99 5.37
C LEU A 27 2.01 8.03 6.28
N ASP A 28 1.39 8.34 7.41
CA ASP A 28 1.92 9.31 8.40
C ASP A 28 3.06 8.74 9.26
N ASP A 29 3.23 7.42 9.29
CA ASP A 29 4.29 6.71 10.02
C ASP A 29 5.28 6.11 9.03
N ALA A 30 6.57 6.43 9.15
CA ALA A 30 7.58 6.02 8.18
C ALA A 30 7.73 4.49 8.08
N GLU A 31 7.55 3.77 9.19
CA GLU A 31 7.70 2.32 9.26
C GLU A 31 6.48 1.63 8.64
N LYS A 32 5.27 2.09 9.00
CA LYS A 32 4.02 1.60 8.41
C LYS A 32 3.92 1.93 6.93
N LYS A 33 4.44 3.10 6.51
CA LYS A 33 4.49 3.50 5.10
C LYS A 33 5.40 2.58 4.31
N ALA A 34 6.60 2.28 4.80
CA ALA A 34 7.52 1.36 4.15
C ALA A 34 6.91 -0.05 4.04
N LYS A 35 6.28 -0.54 5.12
CA LYS A 35 5.55 -1.82 5.14
C LYS A 35 4.44 -1.83 4.09
N LEU A 36 3.58 -0.83 4.09
CA LEU A 36 2.46 -0.68 3.15
C LEU A 36 2.94 -0.68 1.69
N ILE A 37 3.99 0.07 1.35
CA ILE A 37 4.56 0.10 0.00
C ILE A 37 5.03 -1.30 -0.42
N GLY A 38 5.74 -2.02 0.45
CA GLY A 38 6.19 -3.38 0.18
C GLY A 38 5.02 -4.35 -0.07
N LEU A 39 3.96 -4.26 0.74
CA LEU A 39 2.77 -5.10 0.59
C LEU A 39 2.01 -4.81 -0.70
N ILE A 40 1.86 -3.53 -1.06
CA ILE A 40 1.24 -3.11 -2.33
C ILE A 40 2.04 -3.67 -3.52
N GLN A 41 3.37 -3.55 -3.49
CA GLN A 41 4.21 -4.08 -4.56
C GLN A 41 4.07 -5.60 -4.70
N GLN A 42 4.00 -6.34 -3.59
CA GLN A 42 3.76 -7.78 -3.63
C GLN A 42 2.38 -8.12 -4.21
N ALA A 43 1.34 -7.37 -3.85
CA ALA A 43 -0.02 -7.56 -4.36
C ALA A 43 -0.13 -7.22 -5.86
N LEU A 44 0.50 -6.13 -6.30
CA LEU A 44 0.60 -5.76 -7.72
C LEU A 44 1.38 -6.81 -8.52
N ALA A 45 2.45 -7.38 -7.97
CA ALA A 45 3.20 -8.49 -8.54
C ALA A 45 2.47 -9.84 -8.51
N GLY A 46 1.27 -9.92 -7.93
CA GLY A 46 0.48 -11.15 -7.85
C GLY A 46 1.01 -12.18 -6.84
N LYS A 47 1.93 -11.78 -5.96
CA LYS A 47 2.51 -12.66 -4.93
C LYS A 47 1.60 -12.84 -3.71
N ARG A 48 0.57 -11.99 -3.60
CA ARG A 48 -0.46 -12.04 -2.55
C ARG A 48 -1.75 -11.39 -3.04
N GLY A 49 -2.82 -11.58 -2.25
CA GLY A 49 -4.08 -10.84 -2.41
C GLY A 49 -3.99 -9.39 -1.92
N ALA A 50 -5.15 -8.74 -1.84
CA ALA A 50 -5.27 -7.37 -1.37
C ALA A 50 -4.61 -7.18 0.01
N VAL A 51 -3.99 -6.03 0.21
CA VAL A 51 -3.57 -5.49 1.50
C VAL A 51 -4.80 -5.07 2.30
N THR A 52 -4.91 -5.54 3.53
CA THR A 52 -6.00 -5.22 4.47
C THR A 52 -5.44 -4.69 5.78
N ASP A 53 -6.30 -4.22 6.68
CA ASP A 53 -5.88 -3.77 8.01
C ASP A 53 -5.22 -4.90 8.83
N ASP A 54 -5.54 -6.18 8.56
CA ASP A 54 -4.94 -7.34 9.22
C ASP A 54 -3.41 -7.40 9.05
N ASP A 55 -2.89 -6.91 7.92
CA ASP A 55 -1.45 -6.84 7.66
C ASP A 55 -0.70 -5.91 8.64
N PHE A 56 -1.44 -5.10 9.40
CA PHE A 56 -0.92 -4.13 10.36
C PHE A 56 -1.29 -4.47 11.81
N LEU A 57 -2.00 -5.58 12.07
CA LEU A 57 -2.45 -5.95 13.42
C LEU A 57 -1.37 -6.61 14.29
N TYR A 58 -0.26 -7.07 13.71
CA TYR A 58 0.82 -7.73 14.45
C TYR A 58 2.20 -7.11 14.16
N PRO A 59 3.06 -6.97 15.20
CA PRO A 59 4.45 -6.50 15.05
C PRO A 59 5.30 -7.50 14.26
#